data_AF-A0A8H4QRE2-F1
#
_entry.id   AF-A0A8H4QRE2-F1
#
_cell.length_a   1.000
_cell.length_b   1.000
_cell.length_c   1.000
_cell.angle_alpha   90.00
_cell.angle_beta   90.00
_cell.angle_gamma   90.00
#
_symmetry.space_group_name_H-M   'P 1'
#
loop_
_entity.id
_entity.type
_entity.pdbx_description
1 polymer ?
#
loop_
_entity_poly.entity_id
_entity_poly.type
_entity_poly.pdbx_seq_one_letter_code
_entity_poly.pdbx_strand_id
1 'polypeptide(L)'
;MTLFRRSLFQWIPEIIGTRRKATGTFSSTFSYTRRNFGDLVASTAQRQTIYALSTPPGKGGVAVIRVSGPDALNVWQKMALPYKTQKPLEEPTPWKLQRCRIVHPENQSMIDDGLAVYFRAPHSFTTQHTLELHIHSGRAIITALLSALSTFPELRPAEPGEFTRQALLGGRLDLTQVEGLHDLIEADTEVQRVWALGSAGGETRAEYDALRSKIIHCLAQVEALIDFGEGEDLEEGVYERARTEATELLFQIRNHLADSRRGEMIRSGVKLAIFGPPNAGKSSLFNYLANRQASIVTPVPGTTRDVLELTLDIGGLPVVVADTAGLRETTDVVEVIGVQRGIEAIKNADVSLCVLPLPDVLKSSESSSESYIDVPSDVQELVTPDTYFLFNKSDLVLVPAVQTSISGIVDLKGRSWSASLATGDGTHEFVQGLAAALKQRFNIDGSDSQTKIHAPLVTRARHRVHLESACKFLEAFLELPPEEVVIAAEELRYAAQAVGRVTGDIGVEDVLDSLFRDFCIGK
;
A
#
# COMPACT_ATOMS: atom_id res chain seq x y z
N MET A 1 26.14 46.39 -14.22
CA MET A 1 26.03 47.23 -15.43
C MET A 1 26.15 46.35 -16.66
N THR A 2 25.13 46.43 -17.52
CA THR A 2 25.08 46.05 -18.95
C THR A 2 25.18 44.58 -19.38
N LEU A 3 24.08 44.15 -20.03
CA LEU A 3 23.94 43.22 -21.15
C LEU A 3 23.18 41.90 -20.90
N PHE A 4 22.15 41.72 -21.73
CA PHE A 4 21.35 40.51 -22.03
C PHE A 4 20.20 40.10 -21.10
N ARG A 5 19.12 40.88 -21.14
CA ARG A 5 17.73 40.35 -21.13
C ARG A 5 17.29 40.07 -22.56
N ARG A 6 16.99 38.82 -22.93
CA ARG A 6 15.98 38.36 -23.93
C ARG A 6 16.21 36.91 -24.37
N SER A 7 15.31 35.99 -24.00
CA SER A 7 14.74 34.88 -24.81
C SER A 7 13.92 34.02 -23.83
N LEU A 8 12.61 33.94 -23.90
CA LEU A 8 11.89 32.96 -24.72
C LEU A 8 10.41 33.37 -24.76
N PHE A 9 9.97 33.97 -25.86
CA PHE A 9 8.56 34.02 -26.28
C PHE A 9 8.58 34.36 -27.77
N GLN A 10 8.58 33.34 -28.61
CA GLN A 10 8.28 33.45 -30.03
C GLN A 10 8.11 32.04 -30.57
N TRP A 11 6.89 31.66 -30.94
CA TRP A 11 6.55 30.79 -32.07
C TRP A 11 5.02 30.86 -32.27
N ILE A 12 4.56 31.90 -32.97
CA ILE A 12 3.25 31.99 -33.63
C ILE A 12 3.54 32.61 -35.01
N PRO A 13 3.18 31.97 -36.14
CA PRO A 13 3.29 32.63 -37.44
C PRO A 13 2.04 33.48 -37.73
N GLU A 14 2.26 34.76 -37.98
CA GLU A 14 1.36 35.68 -38.67
C GLU A 14 1.12 35.25 -40.12
N ILE A 15 -0.13 35.32 -40.58
CA ILE A 15 -0.43 35.73 -41.96
C ILE A 15 -1.59 36.73 -41.92
N ILE A 16 -1.25 38.03 -41.90
CA ILE A 16 -2.15 39.13 -42.27
C ILE A 16 -1.77 39.57 -43.68
N GLY A 17 -2.67 39.35 -44.64
CA GLY A 17 -2.58 39.88 -46.00
C GLY A 17 -3.62 40.97 -46.23
N THR A 18 -3.15 42.23 -46.18
CA THR A 18 -3.61 43.39 -46.98
C THR A 18 -5.09 43.79 -47.00
N ARG A 19 -5.41 44.92 -46.36
CA ARG A 19 -6.60 45.75 -46.63
C ARG A 19 -6.52 46.39 -48.03
N ARG A 20 -7.48 46.08 -48.91
CA ARG A 20 -7.93 46.98 -49.99
C ARG A 20 -9.43 47.22 -49.84
N LYS A 21 -9.82 48.49 -49.82
CA LYS A 21 -11.21 48.95 -49.93
C LYS A 21 -11.73 48.61 -51.33
N ALA A 22 -12.83 47.88 -51.43
CA ALA A 22 -13.71 47.91 -52.58
C ALA A 22 -15.15 47.65 -52.10
N THR A 23 -15.97 48.68 -52.30
CA THR A 23 -17.42 48.71 -52.14
C THR A 23 -18.08 47.69 -53.06
N GLY A 24 -18.91 46.80 -52.50
CA GLY A 24 -19.71 45.86 -53.28
C GLY A 24 -20.65 45.08 -52.38
N THR A 25 -21.92 45.48 -52.36
CA THR A 25 -23.03 44.68 -51.84
C THR A 25 -23.13 43.38 -52.61
N PHE A 26 -22.77 42.26 -51.98
CA PHE A 26 -23.19 40.93 -52.42
C PHE A 26 -23.81 40.21 -51.23
N SER A 27 -25.13 40.05 -51.32
CA SER A 27 -25.90 39.05 -50.62
C SER A 27 -25.38 37.66 -51.01
N SER A 28 -24.84 36.93 -50.05
CA SER A 28 -24.76 35.47 -50.13
C SER A 28 -24.97 34.89 -48.74
N THR A 29 -26.19 34.42 -48.52
CA THR A 29 -26.59 33.45 -47.51
C THR A 29 -25.66 32.24 -47.58
N PHE A 30 -24.58 32.24 -46.80
CA PHE A 30 -23.91 31.01 -46.41
C PHE A 30 -24.56 30.51 -45.13
N SER A 31 -25.61 29.69 -45.30
CA SER A 31 -26.06 28.81 -44.24
C SER A 31 -24.92 27.85 -43.94
N TYR A 32 -24.15 28.12 -42.87
CA TYR A 32 -23.44 27.06 -42.20
C TYR A 32 -24.50 26.12 -41.64
N THR A 33 -24.90 25.12 -42.43
CA THR A 33 -25.46 23.89 -41.90
C THR A 33 -24.48 23.41 -40.84
N ARG A 34 -24.84 23.58 -39.56
CA ARG A 34 -24.26 22.77 -38.48
C ARG A 34 -24.44 21.33 -38.96
N ARG A 35 -23.38 20.70 -39.46
CA ARG A 35 -23.34 19.25 -39.50
C ARG A 35 -23.51 18.82 -38.06
N ASN A 36 -24.63 18.16 -37.76
CA ASN A 36 -24.81 17.47 -36.51
C ASN A 36 -23.65 16.49 -36.39
N PHE A 37 -22.64 16.81 -35.58
CA PHE A 37 -21.64 15.87 -35.10
C PHE A 37 -22.25 14.92 -34.04
N GLY A 38 -23.55 14.59 -34.18
CA GLY A 38 -24.29 13.74 -33.24
C GLY A 38 -23.96 12.26 -33.38
N ASP A 39 -23.29 11.86 -34.47
CA ASP A 39 -23.03 10.45 -34.79
C ASP A 39 -21.54 10.06 -34.75
N LEU A 40 -20.65 10.95 -34.27
CA LEU A 40 -19.26 10.55 -34.02
C LEU A 40 -19.16 9.89 -32.66
N VAL A 41 -18.73 8.61 -32.65
CA VAL A 41 -18.46 7.87 -31.42
C VAL A 41 -17.42 8.65 -30.60
N ALA A 42 -17.80 9.09 -29.40
CA ALA A 42 -16.91 9.78 -28.49
C ALA A 42 -15.67 8.91 -28.23
N SER A 43 -14.49 9.53 -28.39
CA SER A 43 -13.21 8.89 -28.04
C SER A 43 -13.19 8.53 -26.55
N THR A 44 -12.34 7.57 -26.17
CA THR A 44 -12.14 7.20 -24.75
C THR A 44 -11.76 8.41 -23.88
N ALA A 45 -11.03 9.38 -24.42
CA ALA A 45 -10.69 10.63 -23.75
C ALA A 45 -11.90 11.57 -23.50
N GLN A 46 -12.96 11.45 -24.30
CA GLN A 46 -14.21 12.18 -24.14
C GLN A 46 -15.21 11.47 -23.23
N ARG A 47 -15.05 10.16 -23.00
CA ARG A 47 -15.86 9.36 -22.06
C ARG A 47 -15.32 9.50 -20.65
N GLN A 48 -15.71 10.59 -20.01
CA GLN A 48 -15.26 10.95 -18.66
C GLN A 48 -16.00 10.21 -17.55
N THR A 49 -17.19 9.65 -17.85
CA THR A 49 -17.98 8.92 -16.85
C THR A 49 -17.58 7.45 -16.82
N ILE A 50 -17.07 6.98 -15.69
CA ILE A 50 -16.60 5.62 -15.49
C ILE A 50 -17.58 4.80 -14.66
N TYR A 51 -17.63 3.49 -14.89
CA TYR A 51 -18.42 2.58 -14.07
C TYR A 51 -17.73 1.23 -13.83
N ALA A 52 -18.01 0.62 -12.68
CA ALA A 52 -17.53 -0.71 -12.33
C ALA A 52 -18.30 -1.34 -11.17
N LEU A 53 -18.12 -2.65 -11.00
CA LEU A 53 -18.51 -3.38 -9.79
C LEU A 53 -17.53 -3.04 -8.65
N SER A 54 -18.03 -2.46 -7.55
CA SER A 54 -17.22 -2.04 -6.39
C SER A 54 -17.17 -3.07 -5.26
N THR A 55 -17.94 -4.16 -5.36
CA THR A 55 -17.91 -5.30 -4.42
C THR A 55 -17.14 -6.48 -5.02
N PRO A 56 -16.50 -7.33 -4.21
CA PRO A 56 -15.82 -8.53 -4.71
C PRO A 56 -16.76 -9.40 -5.58
N PRO A 57 -16.26 -10.00 -6.68
CA PRO A 57 -17.05 -10.91 -7.48
C PRO A 57 -17.37 -12.18 -6.68
N GLY A 58 -18.61 -12.64 -6.70
CA GLY A 58 -19.01 -13.82 -5.94
C GLY A 58 -20.49 -13.85 -5.62
N LYS A 59 -20.89 -14.79 -4.76
CA LYS A 59 -22.25 -14.85 -4.22
C LYS A 59 -22.29 -14.10 -2.89
N GLY A 60 -23.15 -13.09 -2.80
CA GLY A 60 -23.43 -12.31 -1.59
C GLY A 60 -24.88 -11.82 -1.53
N GLY A 61 -25.25 -11.07 -0.49
CA GLY A 61 -26.59 -10.47 -0.42
C GLY A 61 -26.78 -9.29 -1.39
N VAL A 62 -25.74 -8.46 -1.54
CA VAL A 62 -25.76 -7.20 -2.29
C VAL A 62 -24.49 -7.06 -3.11
N ALA A 63 -24.60 -6.48 -4.30
CA ALA A 63 -23.51 -5.98 -5.12
C ALA A 63 -23.69 -4.48 -5.36
N VAL A 64 -22.59 -3.74 -5.35
CA VAL A 64 -22.61 -2.29 -5.61
C VAL A 64 -21.96 -2.01 -6.95
N ILE A 65 -22.71 -1.41 -7.88
CA ILE A 65 -22.16 -0.83 -9.10
C ILE A 65 -22.02 0.67 -8.89
N ARG A 66 -20.79 1.18 -9.04
CA ARG A 66 -20.49 2.61 -8.93
C ARG A 66 -20.35 3.20 -10.33
N VAL A 67 -20.93 4.39 -10.52
CA VAL A 67 -20.80 5.23 -11.71
C VAL A 67 -20.30 6.60 -11.25
N SER A 68 -19.22 7.13 -11.82
CA SER A 68 -18.65 8.41 -11.42
C SER A 68 -18.26 9.24 -12.63
N GLY A 69 -18.68 10.51 -12.67
CA GLY A 69 -18.44 11.42 -13.78
C GLY A 69 -19.61 12.37 -14.05
N PRO A 70 -19.47 13.28 -15.03
CA PRO A 70 -20.48 14.30 -15.34
C PRO A 70 -21.87 13.70 -15.68
N ASP A 71 -21.93 12.47 -16.19
CA ASP A 71 -23.17 11.83 -16.63
C ASP A 71 -23.85 10.96 -15.56
N ALA A 72 -23.33 10.91 -14.34
CA ALA A 72 -23.91 10.10 -13.26
C ALA A 72 -25.39 10.44 -12.98
N LEU A 73 -25.77 11.72 -13.12
CA LEU A 73 -27.17 12.15 -12.99
C LEU A 73 -28.06 11.65 -14.13
N ASN A 74 -27.55 11.65 -15.37
CA ASN A 74 -28.27 11.12 -16.54
C ASN A 74 -28.53 9.61 -16.37
N VAL A 75 -27.56 8.87 -15.85
CA VAL A 75 -27.71 7.44 -15.53
C VAL A 75 -28.79 7.23 -14.47
N TRP A 76 -28.79 8.03 -13.39
CA TRP A 76 -29.86 7.99 -12.38
C TRP A 76 -31.24 8.17 -13.03
N GLN A 77 -31.40 9.24 -13.81
CA GLN A 77 -32.69 9.60 -14.40
C GLN A 77 -33.25 8.53 -15.35
N LYS A 78 -32.38 7.82 -16.08
CA LYS A 78 -32.80 6.79 -17.05
C LYS A 78 -32.97 5.40 -16.45
N MET A 79 -32.25 5.08 -15.38
CA MET A 79 -32.18 3.70 -14.85
C MET A 79 -32.78 3.53 -13.46
N ALA A 80 -32.82 4.55 -12.60
CA ALA A 80 -33.29 4.44 -11.21
C ALA A 80 -34.71 5.01 -11.06
N LEU A 81 -35.73 4.18 -11.33
CA LEU A 81 -37.13 4.59 -11.19
C LEU A 81 -37.61 4.44 -9.74
N PRO A 82 -38.17 5.48 -9.11
CA PRO A 82 -38.70 5.38 -7.76
C PRO A 82 -39.75 4.26 -7.64
N TYR A 83 -39.75 3.55 -6.51
CA TYR A 83 -40.69 2.44 -6.32
C TYR A 83 -42.16 2.90 -6.33
N LYS A 84 -42.45 4.06 -5.71
CA LYS A 84 -43.81 4.59 -5.55
C LYS A 84 -44.33 5.37 -6.76
N THR A 85 -43.44 5.90 -7.59
CA THR A 85 -43.80 6.75 -8.73
C THR A 85 -43.10 6.24 -9.97
N GLN A 86 -43.85 5.92 -11.02
CA GLN A 86 -43.28 5.49 -12.31
C GLN A 86 -42.66 6.64 -13.12
N LYS A 87 -42.49 7.82 -12.51
CA LYS A 87 -41.84 8.98 -13.10
C LYS A 87 -40.43 9.14 -12.51
N PRO A 88 -39.40 9.39 -13.32
CA PRO A 88 -38.07 9.73 -12.83
C PRO A 88 -38.13 10.93 -11.90
N LEU A 89 -37.32 10.93 -10.83
CA LEU A 89 -37.05 12.15 -10.09
C LEU A 89 -36.15 13.02 -10.97
N GLU A 90 -36.51 14.29 -11.16
CA GLU A 90 -35.69 15.24 -11.93
C GLU A 90 -34.31 15.42 -11.30
N GLU A 91 -34.23 15.48 -9.97
CA GLU A 91 -32.98 15.51 -9.24
C GLU A 91 -33.07 14.70 -7.93
N PRO A 92 -32.17 13.72 -7.70
CA PRO A 92 -32.11 12.99 -6.43
C PRO A 92 -31.59 13.88 -5.30
N THR A 93 -32.13 13.71 -4.09
CA THR A 93 -31.54 14.29 -2.89
C THR A 93 -30.16 13.65 -2.64
N PRO A 94 -29.05 14.42 -2.63
CA PRO A 94 -27.73 13.86 -2.37
C PRO A 94 -27.65 13.16 -1.01
N TRP A 95 -26.82 12.11 -0.91
CA TRP A 95 -26.58 11.35 0.34
C TRP A 95 -27.81 10.64 0.93
N LYS A 96 -28.89 10.51 0.14
CA LYS A 96 -30.10 9.81 0.55
C LYS A 96 -30.22 8.49 -0.21
N LEU A 97 -30.20 7.38 0.52
CA LEU A 97 -30.45 6.05 -0.03
C LEU A 97 -31.94 5.90 -0.35
N GLN A 98 -32.26 5.52 -1.60
CA GLN A 98 -33.63 5.39 -2.07
C GLN A 98 -33.87 4.00 -2.67
N ARG A 99 -35.00 3.38 -2.34
CA ARG A 99 -35.43 2.15 -3.02
C ARG A 99 -35.98 2.49 -4.41
N CYS A 100 -35.45 1.85 -5.43
CA CYS A 100 -35.78 2.07 -6.82
C CYS A 100 -35.84 0.75 -7.60
N ARG A 101 -36.68 0.72 -8.63
CA ARG A 101 -36.59 -0.30 -9.68
C ARG A 101 -35.47 0.12 -10.61
N ILE A 102 -34.46 -0.73 -10.75
CA ILE A 102 -33.36 -0.53 -11.68
C ILE A 102 -33.81 -1.11 -13.02
N VAL A 103 -33.85 -0.26 -14.04
CA VAL A 103 -34.37 -0.60 -15.37
C VAL A 103 -33.33 -0.38 -16.45
N HIS A 104 -33.49 -1.08 -17.55
CA HIS A 104 -32.68 -0.86 -18.75
C HIS A 104 -33.05 0.49 -19.39
N PRO A 105 -32.07 1.33 -19.78
CA PRO A 105 -32.32 2.72 -20.19
C PRO A 105 -33.19 2.84 -21.45
N GLU A 106 -33.04 1.91 -22.42
CA GLU A 106 -33.76 1.97 -23.70
C GLU A 106 -35.18 1.37 -23.64
N ASN A 107 -35.30 0.10 -23.23
CA ASN A 107 -36.57 -0.63 -23.28
C ASN A 107 -37.37 -0.60 -21.95
N GLN A 108 -36.81 0.02 -20.90
CA GLN A 108 -37.42 0.16 -19.58
C GLN A 108 -37.78 -1.20 -18.90
N SER A 109 -37.20 -2.31 -19.36
CA SER A 109 -37.37 -3.62 -18.71
C SER A 109 -36.68 -3.63 -17.34
N MET A 110 -37.31 -4.28 -16.37
CA MET A 110 -36.78 -4.37 -15.02
C MET A 110 -35.54 -5.28 -14.97
N ILE A 111 -34.44 -4.73 -14.45
CA ILE A 111 -33.20 -5.47 -14.17
C ILE A 111 -33.23 -5.98 -12.73
N ASP A 112 -33.58 -5.12 -11.77
CA ASP A 112 -33.63 -5.49 -10.35
C ASP A 112 -34.52 -4.54 -9.51
N ASP A 113 -34.90 -4.98 -8.31
CA ASP A 113 -35.44 -4.14 -7.24
C ASP A 113 -34.30 -3.87 -6.23
N GLY A 114 -33.78 -2.64 -6.25
CA GLY A 114 -32.55 -2.30 -5.54
C GLY A 114 -32.64 -0.97 -4.80
N LEU A 115 -31.49 -0.52 -4.30
CA LEU A 115 -31.33 0.80 -3.71
C LEU A 115 -30.36 1.63 -4.55
N ALA A 116 -30.53 2.94 -4.57
CA ALA A 116 -29.59 3.85 -5.22
C ALA A 116 -29.30 5.04 -4.31
N VAL A 117 -28.05 5.50 -4.35
CA VAL A 117 -27.61 6.74 -3.67
C VAL A 117 -26.82 7.59 -4.65
N TYR A 118 -27.09 8.89 -4.61
CA TYR A 118 -26.40 9.88 -5.44
C TYR A 118 -25.55 10.80 -4.56
N PHE A 119 -24.31 11.02 -4.97
CA PHE A 119 -23.35 11.94 -4.37
C PHE A 119 -23.10 13.09 -5.33
N ARG A 120 -23.32 14.31 -4.86
CA ARG A 120 -23.08 15.52 -5.66
C ARG A 120 -21.63 15.97 -5.48
N ALA A 121 -20.92 16.27 -6.57
CA ALA A 121 -19.61 16.91 -6.53
C ALA A 121 -19.65 18.22 -5.69
N PRO A 122 -18.59 18.55 -4.94
CA PRO A 122 -17.35 17.79 -4.74
C PRO A 122 -17.45 16.74 -3.61
N HIS A 123 -18.63 16.58 -3.01
CA HIS A 123 -18.87 15.73 -1.84
C HIS A 123 -19.12 14.28 -2.24
N SER A 124 -18.12 13.64 -2.82
CA SER A 124 -18.09 12.21 -3.17
C SER A 124 -16.67 11.66 -2.97
N PHE A 125 -16.50 10.35 -3.11
CA PHE A 125 -15.17 9.72 -3.03
C PHE A 125 -14.22 10.27 -4.11
N THR A 126 -14.67 10.35 -5.36
CA THR A 126 -13.86 10.79 -6.50
C THR A 126 -13.83 12.30 -6.70
N THR A 127 -14.50 13.09 -5.85
CA THR A 127 -14.83 14.51 -6.05
C THR A 127 -15.76 14.83 -7.22
N GLN A 128 -16.19 13.83 -7.99
CA GLN A 128 -17.13 13.98 -9.11
C GLN A 128 -18.55 13.55 -8.73
N HIS A 129 -19.54 13.89 -9.55
CA HIS A 129 -20.88 13.33 -9.38
C HIS A 129 -20.81 11.81 -9.42
N THR A 130 -21.37 11.14 -8.42
CA THR A 130 -21.24 9.69 -8.27
C THR A 130 -22.59 9.08 -7.94
N LEU A 131 -22.90 7.96 -8.57
CA LEU A 131 -24.08 7.15 -8.35
C LEU A 131 -23.64 5.76 -7.91
N GLU A 132 -24.20 5.26 -6.81
CA GLU A 132 -24.06 3.86 -6.41
C GLU A 132 -25.41 3.15 -6.53
N LEU A 133 -25.41 2.03 -7.25
CA LEU A 133 -26.54 1.15 -7.46
C LEU A 133 -26.31 -0.14 -6.67
N HIS A 134 -27.14 -0.37 -5.66
CA HIS A 134 -27.11 -1.53 -4.78
C HIS A 134 -28.13 -2.55 -5.30
N ILE A 135 -27.65 -3.58 -5.97
CA ILE A 135 -28.41 -4.67 -6.57
C ILE A 135 -28.17 -5.99 -5.85
N HIS A 136 -28.98 -7.00 -6.11
CA HIS A 136 -28.67 -8.37 -5.73
C HIS A 136 -27.40 -8.85 -6.47
N SER A 137 -26.55 -9.61 -5.78
CA SER A 137 -25.24 -10.04 -6.32
C SER A 137 -25.28 -11.13 -7.40
N GLY A 138 -26.48 -11.44 -7.93
CA GLY A 138 -26.65 -12.46 -8.94
C GLY A 138 -25.83 -12.14 -10.18
N ARG A 139 -24.99 -13.08 -10.64
CA ARG A 139 -24.12 -12.88 -11.83
C ARG A 139 -24.89 -12.37 -13.04
N ALA A 140 -26.09 -12.91 -13.30
CA ALA A 140 -26.96 -12.46 -14.38
C ALA A 140 -27.42 -10.99 -14.22
N ILE A 141 -27.71 -10.56 -12.99
CA ILE A 141 -28.16 -9.20 -12.67
C ILE A 141 -27.00 -8.22 -12.86
N ILE A 142 -25.82 -8.55 -12.33
CA ILE A 142 -24.60 -7.75 -12.51
C ILE A 142 -24.27 -7.60 -14.00
N THR A 143 -24.26 -8.71 -14.76
CA THR A 143 -24.00 -8.68 -16.20
C THR A 143 -25.04 -7.84 -16.96
N ALA A 144 -26.33 -7.98 -16.61
CA ALA A 144 -27.40 -7.20 -17.23
C ALA A 144 -27.25 -5.69 -16.95
N LEU A 145 -26.91 -5.31 -15.71
CA LEU A 145 -26.70 -3.91 -15.34
C LEU A 145 -25.46 -3.32 -16.03
N LEU A 146 -24.32 -4.02 -16.03
CA LEU A 146 -23.10 -3.57 -16.72
C LEU A 146 -23.32 -3.45 -18.23
N SER A 147 -24.09 -4.36 -18.83
CA SER A 147 -24.47 -4.29 -20.25
C SER A 147 -25.37 -3.10 -20.51
N ALA A 148 -26.36 -2.83 -19.65
CA ALA A 148 -27.22 -1.66 -19.76
C ALA A 148 -26.43 -0.34 -19.64
N LEU A 149 -25.46 -0.26 -18.71
CA LEU A 149 -24.58 0.90 -18.58
C LEU A 149 -23.71 1.13 -19.83
N SER A 150 -23.30 0.06 -20.51
CA SER A 150 -22.49 0.15 -21.74
C SER A 150 -23.23 0.76 -22.94
N THR A 151 -24.57 0.89 -22.87
CA THR A 151 -25.38 1.52 -23.92
C THR A 151 -25.28 3.05 -23.92
N PHE A 152 -24.81 3.65 -22.83
CA PHE A 152 -24.58 5.09 -22.76
C PHE A 152 -23.29 5.46 -23.52
N PRO A 153 -23.34 6.33 -24.54
CA PRO A 153 -22.16 6.66 -25.34
C PRO A 153 -21.09 7.44 -24.56
N GLU A 154 -21.47 8.11 -23.47
CA GLU A 154 -20.58 8.91 -22.62
C GLU A 154 -19.85 8.08 -21.55
N LEU A 155 -20.26 6.82 -21.33
CA LEU A 155 -19.74 5.96 -20.28
C LEU A 155 -18.66 5.00 -20.80
N ARG A 156 -17.76 4.61 -19.90
CA ARG A 156 -16.84 3.48 -20.12
C ARG A 156 -16.58 2.68 -18.83
N PRO A 157 -16.13 1.42 -18.94
CA PRO A 157 -15.60 0.70 -17.79
C PRO A 157 -14.42 1.46 -17.17
N ALA A 158 -14.35 1.42 -15.84
CA ALA A 158 -13.22 1.97 -15.09
C ALA A 158 -11.96 1.08 -15.26
N GLU A 159 -10.80 1.71 -15.28
CA GLU A 159 -9.50 1.05 -15.16
C GLU A 159 -9.23 0.64 -13.69
N PRO A 160 -8.28 -0.28 -13.43
CA PRO A 160 -7.82 -0.61 -12.09
C PRO A 160 -7.41 0.65 -11.30
N GLY A 161 -7.92 0.80 -10.07
CA GLY A 161 -7.61 1.94 -9.21
C GLY A 161 -8.17 3.29 -9.66
N GLU A 162 -8.96 3.36 -10.73
CA GLU A 162 -9.30 4.62 -11.37
C GLU A 162 -10.17 5.53 -10.49
N PHE A 163 -11.09 5.00 -9.67
CA PHE A 163 -11.88 5.86 -8.78
C PHE A 163 -10.97 6.51 -7.72
N THR A 164 -10.03 5.76 -7.16
CA THR A 164 -9.04 6.28 -6.21
C THR A 164 -8.08 7.27 -6.90
N ARG A 165 -7.72 7.05 -8.16
CA ARG A 165 -6.96 8.02 -8.97
C ARG A 165 -7.71 9.34 -9.14
N GLN A 166 -9.01 9.30 -9.43
CA GLN A 166 -9.84 10.51 -9.51
C GLN A 166 -9.93 11.23 -8.14
N ALA A 167 -9.99 10.48 -7.04
CA ALA A 167 -9.96 11.05 -5.68
C ALA A 167 -8.64 11.80 -5.40
N LEU A 168 -7.50 11.22 -5.80
CA LEU A 168 -6.18 11.84 -5.69
C LEU A 168 -6.08 13.12 -6.54
N LEU A 169 -6.44 13.05 -7.83
CA LEU A 169 -6.40 14.19 -8.74
C LEU A 169 -7.38 15.32 -8.33
N GLY A 170 -8.50 14.96 -7.71
CA GLY A 170 -9.45 15.90 -7.12
C GLY A 170 -9.01 16.51 -5.78
N GLY A 171 -7.84 16.12 -5.25
CA GLY A 171 -7.32 16.58 -3.96
C GLY A 171 -8.08 16.05 -2.74
N ARG A 172 -8.93 15.03 -2.91
CA ARG A 172 -9.67 14.38 -1.81
C ARG A 172 -8.77 13.53 -0.94
N LEU A 173 -7.76 12.91 -1.56
CA LEU A 173 -6.74 12.08 -0.96
C LEU A 173 -5.37 12.58 -1.43
N ASP A 174 -4.34 12.40 -0.61
CA ASP A 174 -2.94 12.45 -1.06
C ASP A 174 -2.37 11.03 -1.28
N LEU A 175 -1.14 10.95 -1.77
CA LEU A 175 -0.52 9.68 -2.14
C LEU A 175 -0.34 8.73 -0.95
N THR A 176 -0.06 9.25 0.26
CA THR A 176 0.04 8.41 1.47
C THR A 176 -1.32 7.89 1.91
N GLN A 177 -2.38 8.69 1.77
CA GLN A 177 -3.75 8.25 2.05
C GLN A 177 -4.23 7.20 1.05
N VAL A 178 -3.87 7.33 -0.23
CA VAL A 178 -4.14 6.32 -1.25
C VAL A 178 -3.44 4.99 -0.90
N GLU A 179 -2.19 5.05 -0.49
CA GLU A 179 -1.44 3.87 -0.03
C GLU A 179 -2.03 3.26 1.24
N GLY A 180 -2.42 4.08 2.21
CA GLY A 180 -3.09 3.62 3.42
C GLY A 180 -4.43 2.95 3.10
N LEU A 181 -5.18 3.47 2.14
CA LEU A 181 -6.44 2.86 1.68
C LEU A 181 -6.18 1.49 1.04
N HIS A 182 -5.13 1.35 0.23
CA HIS A 182 -4.70 0.06 -0.32
C HIS A 182 -4.35 -0.91 0.81
N ASP A 183 -3.48 -0.51 1.73
CA ASP A 183 -3.04 -1.33 2.86
C ASP A 183 -4.22 -1.74 3.76
N LEU A 184 -5.26 -0.91 3.87
CA LEU A 184 -6.44 -1.21 4.68
C LEU A 184 -7.30 -2.31 4.06
N ILE A 185 -7.30 -2.40 2.73
CA ILE A 185 -8.06 -3.41 1.99
C ILE A 185 -7.33 -4.75 2.03
N GLU A 186 -6.00 -4.72 1.96
CA GLU A 186 -5.12 -5.89 1.98
C GLU A 186 -4.75 -6.36 3.41
N ALA A 187 -5.12 -5.60 4.45
CA ALA A 187 -4.76 -5.93 5.82
C ALA A 187 -5.31 -7.30 6.26
N ASP A 188 -4.39 -8.18 6.63
CA ASP A 188 -4.64 -9.54 7.12
C ASP A 188 -4.70 -9.61 8.66
N THR A 189 -4.00 -8.70 9.33
CA THR A 189 -3.95 -8.65 10.80
C THR A 189 -4.46 -7.33 11.38
N GLU A 190 -4.81 -7.36 12.67
CA GLU A 190 -5.30 -6.18 13.38
C GLU A 190 -4.26 -5.05 13.44
N VAL A 191 -2.96 -5.39 13.54
CA VAL A 191 -1.88 -4.40 13.53
C VAL A 191 -1.81 -3.69 12.17
N GLN A 192 -1.89 -4.43 11.07
CA GLN A 192 -1.96 -3.84 9.73
C GLN A 192 -3.20 -2.95 9.59
N ARG A 193 -4.36 -3.42 10.05
CA ARG A 193 -5.63 -2.67 9.96
C ARG A 193 -5.56 -1.33 10.70
N VAL A 194 -5.08 -1.32 11.94
CA VAL A 194 -4.98 -0.08 12.75
C VAL A 194 -4.06 0.95 12.08
N TRP A 195 -2.93 0.51 11.54
CA TRP A 195 -1.96 1.39 10.90
C TRP A 195 -2.44 1.92 9.56
N ALA A 196 -2.98 1.03 8.73
CA ALA A 196 -3.56 1.41 7.45
C ALA A 196 -4.73 2.37 7.61
N LEU A 197 -5.54 2.19 8.67
CA LEU A 197 -6.62 3.11 9.01
C LEU A 197 -6.11 4.52 9.37
N GLY A 198 -5.05 4.63 10.19
CA GLY A 198 -4.44 5.92 10.52
C GLY A 198 -3.83 6.60 9.29
N SER A 199 -3.11 5.84 8.46
CA SER A 199 -2.54 6.34 7.20
C SER A 199 -3.62 6.81 6.21
N ALA A 200 -4.65 6.00 5.97
CA ALA A 200 -5.81 6.37 5.15
C ALA A 200 -6.56 7.58 5.73
N GLY A 201 -6.55 7.75 7.05
CA GLY A 201 -7.09 8.90 7.77
C GLY A 201 -6.27 10.18 7.62
N GLY A 202 -5.04 10.11 7.10
CA GLY A 202 -4.14 11.26 6.91
C GLY A 202 -3.17 11.53 8.05
N GLU A 203 -3.03 10.62 9.02
CA GLU A 203 -2.04 10.78 10.11
C GLU A 203 -0.60 10.81 9.55
N THR A 204 -0.28 9.89 8.65
CA THR A 204 1.02 9.84 7.96
C THR A 204 1.31 11.11 7.17
N ARG A 205 0.30 11.63 6.45
CA ARG A 205 0.40 12.89 5.73
C ARG A 205 0.75 14.05 6.67
N ALA A 206 0.05 14.16 7.81
CA ALA A 206 0.26 15.23 8.77
C ALA A 206 1.70 15.26 9.32
N GLU A 207 2.30 14.09 9.57
CA GLU A 207 3.70 13.98 10.00
C GLU A 207 4.68 14.46 8.92
N TYR A 208 4.49 14.05 7.66
CA TYR A 208 5.32 14.54 6.55
C TYR A 208 5.14 16.04 6.29
N ASP A 209 3.90 16.54 6.36
CA ASP A 209 3.59 17.96 6.24
C ASP A 209 4.23 18.78 7.37
N ALA A 210 4.30 18.24 8.59
CA ALA A 210 4.98 18.87 9.70
C ALA A 210 6.50 18.95 9.49
N LEU A 211 7.14 17.87 9.03
CA LEU A 211 8.56 17.87 8.67
C LEU A 211 8.85 18.89 7.56
N ARG A 212 8.04 18.87 6.49
CA ARG A 212 8.17 19.79 5.37
C ARG A 212 7.98 21.25 5.80
N SER A 213 7.00 21.53 6.65
CA SER A 213 6.73 22.89 7.14
C SER A 213 7.90 23.47 7.93
N LYS A 214 8.58 22.65 8.72
CA LYS A 214 9.80 23.06 9.44
C LYS A 214 10.97 23.34 8.48
N ILE A 215 11.15 22.53 7.43
CA ILE A 215 12.17 22.82 6.39
C ILE A 215 11.84 24.14 5.67
N ILE A 216 10.56 24.38 5.35
CA ILE A 216 10.12 25.65 4.75
C ILE A 216 10.35 26.82 5.70
N HIS A 217 10.21 26.62 7.01
CA HIS A 217 10.53 27.65 7.99
C HIS A 217 12.02 28.02 7.98
N CYS A 218 12.91 27.01 7.98
CA CYS A 218 14.35 27.24 7.79
C CYS A 218 14.62 27.97 6.46
N LEU A 219 13.97 27.56 5.36
CA LEU A 219 14.12 28.19 4.05
C LEU A 219 13.72 29.67 4.10
N ALA A 220 12.60 30.01 4.74
CA ALA A 220 12.13 31.38 4.87
C ALA A 220 13.11 32.26 5.67
N GLN A 221 13.73 31.70 6.72
CA GLN A 221 14.78 32.40 7.49
C GLN A 221 16.00 32.72 6.60
N VAL A 222 16.42 31.76 5.76
CA VAL A 222 17.56 31.92 4.84
C VAL A 222 17.21 32.84 3.65
N GLU A 223 16.02 32.75 3.07
CA GLU A 223 15.55 33.64 1.99
C GLU A 223 15.46 35.10 2.46
N ALA A 224 15.05 35.34 3.71
CA ALA A 224 15.05 36.70 4.28
C ALA A 224 16.45 37.33 4.32
N LEU A 225 17.52 36.53 4.52
CA LEU A 225 18.89 37.02 4.47
C LEU A 225 19.31 37.42 3.04
N ILE A 226 18.77 36.77 2.02
CA ILE A 226 19.03 37.09 0.61
C ILE A 226 18.31 38.39 0.24
N ASP A 227 17.04 38.52 0.62
CA ASP A 227 16.19 39.65 0.21
C ASP A 227 16.49 40.95 0.99
N PHE A 228 16.93 40.85 2.25
CA PHE A 228 17.13 41.99 3.16
C PHE A 228 18.57 42.16 3.69
N GLY A 229 19.51 41.31 3.25
CA GLY A 229 20.91 41.29 3.72
C GLY A 229 21.75 42.54 3.40
N GLU A 230 21.35 43.33 2.40
CA GLU A 230 22.04 44.57 2.04
C GLU A 230 21.30 45.80 2.61
N GLY A 231 21.62 46.17 3.87
CA GLY A 231 21.33 47.51 4.38
C GLY A 231 20.22 47.67 5.44
N GLU A 232 19.59 46.59 5.91
CA GLU A 232 18.62 46.65 7.03
C GLU A 232 19.09 45.84 8.26
N ASP A 233 18.63 46.25 9.45
CA ASP A 233 18.91 45.66 10.77
C ASP A 233 18.38 44.21 10.90
N LEU A 234 18.95 43.26 10.17
CA LEU A 234 18.70 41.84 10.40
C LEU A 234 19.34 41.43 11.73
N GLU A 235 18.57 40.73 12.58
CA GLU A 235 19.08 40.19 13.84
C GLU A 235 20.30 39.28 13.57
N GLU A 236 21.43 39.57 14.22
CA GLU A 236 22.60 38.68 14.18
C GLU A 236 22.18 37.25 14.60
N GLY A 237 22.57 36.25 13.81
CA GLY A 237 22.34 34.83 14.12
C GLY A 237 21.09 34.18 13.52
N VAL A 238 20.35 34.83 12.60
CA VAL A 238 19.27 34.17 11.83
C VAL A 238 19.76 32.90 11.12
N TYR A 239 20.93 32.94 10.47
CA TYR A 239 21.49 31.78 9.79
C TYR A 239 21.80 30.63 10.77
N GLU A 240 22.37 30.93 11.94
CA GLU A 240 22.69 29.93 12.95
C GLU A 240 21.43 29.32 13.61
N ARG A 241 20.34 30.09 13.72
CA ARG A 241 19.02 29.55 14.09
C ARG A 241 18.53 28.52 13.06
N ALA A 242 18.57 28.87 11.78
CA ALA A 242 18.18 27.95 10.70
C ALA A 242 19.01 26.67 10.71
N ARG A 243 20.33 26.76 10.95
CA ARG A 243 21.21 25.59 11.09
C ARG A 243 20.87 24.74 12.30
N THR A 244 20.55 25.35 13.44
CA THR A 244 20.16 24.62 14.65
C THR A 244 18.89 23.83 14.40
N GLU A 245 17.86 24.46 13.83
CA GLU A 245 16.60 23.80 13.48
C GLU A 245 16.78 22.69 12.43
N ALA A 246 17.60 22.94 11.39
CA ALA A 246 17.93 21.94 10.39
C ALA A 246 18.68 20.73 10.97
N THR A 247 19.53 20.96 11.98
CA THR A 247 20.23 19.88 12.70
C THR A 247 19.24 19.00 13.48
N GLU A 248 18.28 19.61 14.18
CA GLU A 248 17.22 18.90 14.89
C GLU A 248 16.33 18.10 13.91
N LEU A 249 16.00 18.69 12.77
CA LEU A 249 15.24 18.03 11.69
C LEU A 249 15.98 16.83 11.12
N LEU A 250 17.27 16.99 10.82
CA LEU A 250 18.10 15.90 10.30
C LEU A 250 18.13 14.73 11.29
N PHE A 251 18.26 15.01 12.59
CA PHE A 251 18.21 13.98 13.63
C PHE A 251 16.82 13.30 13.69
N GLN A 252 15.73 14.08 13.63
CA GLN A 252 14.36 13.55 13.60
C GLN A 252 14.15 12.60 12.41
N ILE A 253 14.52 13.02 11.19
CA ILE A 253 14.36 12.20 9.98
C ILE A 253 15.22 10.94 10.04
N ARG A 254 16.48 11.04 10.50
CA ARG A 254 17.36 9.87 10.68
C ARG A 254 16.80 8.88 11.68
N ASN A 255 16.15 9.33 12.76
CA ASN A 255 15.49 8.43 13.70
C ASN A 255 14.30 7.70 13.06
N HIS A 256 13.53 8.37 12.19
CA HIS A 256 12.47 7.71 11.42
C HIS A 256 13.01 6.70 10.40
N LEU A 257 14.18 6.97 9.81
CA LEU A 257 14.86 6.04 8.90
C LEU A 257 15.50 4.86 9.63
N ALA A 258 15.93 5.04 10.88
CA ALA A 258 16.51 4.02 11.75
C ALA A 258 15.44 3.12 12.40
N ASP A 259 14.41 2.74 11.65
CA ASP A 259 13.28 1.93 12.11
C ASP A 259 13.47 0.42 11.91
N SER A 260 14.68 -0.01 11.52
CA SER A 260 14.98 -1.40 11.14
C SER A 260 14.00 -1.97 10.10
N ARG A 261 13.45 -1.11 9.22
CA ARG A 261 12.43 -1.46 8.21
C ARG A 261 11.14 -2.04 8.81
N ARG A 262 10.86 -1.76 10.08
CA ARG A 262 9.70 -2.28 10.80
C ARG A 262 8.38 -1.97 10.08
N GLY A 263 8.21 -0.75 9.57
CA GLY A 263 6.99 -0.38 8.86
C GLY A 263 6.80 -1.14 7.55
N GLU A 264 7.88 -1.38 6.83
CA GLU A 264 7.85 -2.17 5.60
C GLU A 264 7.50 -3.63 5.89
N MET A 265 8.12 -4.24 6.91
CA MET A 265 7.87 -5.64 7.29
C MET A 265 6.46 -5.88 7.81
N ILE A 266 5.90 -4.99 8.62
CA ILE A 266 4.53 -5.18 9.12
C ILE A 266 3.53 -4.93 7.99
N ARG A 267 3.83 -4.04 7.04
CA ARG A 267 2.98 -3.89 5.85
C ARG A 267 3.01 -5.15 4.97
N SER A 268 4.19 -5.61 4.56
CA SER A 268 4.32 -6.75 3.62
C SER A 268 4.24 -8.13 4.28
N GLY A 269 4.24 -8.19 5.60
CA GLY A 269 4.46 -9.41 6.36
C GLY A 269 5.94 -9.73 6.60
N VAL A 270 6.23 -10.28 7.77
CA VAL A 270 7.53 -10.79 8.18
C VAL A 270 7.78 -12.11 7.44
N LYS A 271 8.84 -12.19 6.65
CA LYS A 271 9.18 -13.41 5.92
C LYS A 271 9.80 -14.43 6.86
N LEU A 272 9.14 -15.56 7.02
CA LEU A 272 9.59 -16.69 7.86
C LEU A 272 10.04 -17.85 6.97
N ALA A 273 11.34 -18.17 7.02
CA ALA A 273 11.86 -19.39 6.40
C ALA A 273 11.79 -20.57 7.37
N ILE A 274 11.13 -21.66 6.98
CA ILE A 274 11.12 -22.91 7.74
C ILE A 274 12.14 -23.87 7.12
N PHE A 275 13.07 -24.37 7.93
CA PHE A 275 14.13 -25.29 7.48
C PHE A 275 14.43 -26.38 8.52
N GLY A 276 15.21 -27.38 8.14
CA GLY A 276 15.56 -28.53 8.98
C GLY A 276 15.71 -29.82 8.16
N PRO A 277 16.20 -30.91 8.77
CA PRO A 277 16.50 -32.15 8.06
C PRO A 277 15.23 -32.81 7.47
N PRO A 278 15.39 -33.75 6.52
CA PRO A 278 14.29 -34.60 6.06
C PRO A 278 13.53 -35.23 7.23
N ASN A 279 12.21 -35.39 7.11
CA ASN A 279 11.35 -35.99 8.14
C ASN A 279 11.32 -35.27 9.51
N ALA A 280 11.84 -34.04 9.63
CA ALA A 280 11.74 -33.23 10.85
C ALA A 280 10.31 -32.82 11.22
N GLY A 281 9.37 -32.88 10.26
CA GLY A 281 7.97 -32.46 10.44
C GLY A 281 7.66 -31.03 9.97
N LYS A 282 8.48 -30.46 9.08
CA LYS A 282 8.26 -29.13 8.46
C LYS A 282 6.88 -29.00 7.80
N SER A 283 6.49 -29.99 7.00
CA SER A 283 5.18 -30.07 6.34
C SER A 283 4.02 -30.13 7.34
N SER A 284 4.19 -30.91 8.41
CA SER A 284 3.22 -30.99 9.51
C SER A 284 3.09 -29.66 10.23
N LEU A 285 4.19 -28.93 10.44
CA LEU A 285 4.19 -27.60 11.04
C LEU A 285 3.47 -26.59 10.16
N PHE A 286 3.79 -26.57 8.86
CA PHE A 286 3.14 -25.68 7.89
C PHE A 286 1.62 -25.87 7.90
N ASN A 287 1.16 -27.13 7.80
CA ASN A 287 -0.27 -27.45 7.85
C ASN A 287 -0.90 -27.13 9.20
N TYR A 288 -0.17 -27.33 10.31
CA TYR A 288 -0.63 -26.96 11.64
C TYR A 288 -0.86 -25.45 11.76
N LEU A 289 0.10 -24.64 11.32
CA LEU A 289 0.02 -23.19 11.33
C LEU A 289 -1.07 -22.68 10.38
N ALA A 290 -1.16 -23.24 9.16
CA ALA A 290 -2.18 -22.90 8.18
C ALA A 290 -3.61 -23.11 8.72
N ASN A 291 -3.87 -24.22 9.40
CA ASN A 291 -5.21 -24.52 9.91
C ASN A 291 -5.63 -23.69 11.13
N ARG A 292 -4.67 -23.11 11.87
CA ARG A 292 -4.97 -22.37 13.12
C ARG A 292 -4.74 -20.88 13.05
N GLN A 293 -3.87 -20.41 12.17
CA GLN A 293 -3.37 -19.03 12.15
C GLN A 293 -3.45 -18.38 10.75
N ALA A 294 -3.92 -19.07 9.71
CA ALA A 294 -4.12 -18.42 8.42
C ALA A 294 -5.23 -17.37 8.51
N SER A 295 -4.91 -16.12 8.16
CA SER A 295 -5.88 -15.02 8.10
C SER A 295 -6.77 -15.13 6.86
N ILE A 296 -6.19 -15.42 5.69
CA ILE A 296 -6.83 -15.75 4.42
C ILE A 296 -5.80 -16.52 3.56
N VAL A 297 -6.22 -17.62 2.91
CA VAL A 297 -5.46 -18.13 1.75
C VAL A 297 -5.94 -17.33 0.55
N THR A 298 -5.10 -16.49 -0.03
CA THR A 298 -5.42 -15.85 -1.31
C THR A 298 -5.06 -16.82 -2.44
N PRO A 299 -6.04 -17.42 -3.14
CA PRO A 299 -5.74 -18.03 -4.43
C PRO A 299 -5.53 -16.87 -5.40
N VAL A 300 -4.28 -16.48 -5.67
CA VAL A 300 -4.01 -15.64 -6.84
C VAL A 300 -4.37 -16.47 -8.08
N PRO A 301 -5.45 -16.15 -8.82
CA PRO A 301 -5.86 -16.97 -9.96
C PRO A 301 -4.93 -16.64 -11.13
N GLY A 302 -3.99 -17.53 -11.45
CA GLY A 302 -3.17 -17.38 -12.66
C GLY A 302 -1.83 -18.11 -12.70
N THR A 303 -1.30 -18.58 -11.57
CA THR A 303 0.06 -19.13 -11.53
C THR A 303 0.07 -20.59 -11.05
N THR A 304 -0.33 -21.52 -11.91
CA THR A 304 -0.28 -22.96 -11.60
C THR A 304 1.15 -23.56 -11.53
N ARG A 305 2.18 -22.73 -11.33
CA ARG A 305 3.58 -23.15 -11.18
C ARG A 305 4.41 -22.32 -10.18
N ASP A 306 3.82 -21.32 -9.53
CA ASP A 306 4.57 -20.42 -8.64
C ASP A 306 4.30 -20.74 -7.15
N VAL A 307 5.30 -20.44 -6.33
CA VAL A 307 5.35 -20.70 -4.89
C VAL A 307 4.07 -20.19 -4.23
N LEU A 308 3.33 -21.07 -3.57
CA LEU A 308 2.20 -20.66 -2.73
C LEU A 308 2.79 -20.03 -1.46
N GLU A 309 2.72 -18.71 -1.37
CA GLU A 309 3.00 -17.99 -0.13
C GLU A 309 1.74 -17.99 0.73
N LEU A 310 1.91 -18.28 2.02
CA LEU A 310 0.83 -18.26 3.00
C LEU A 310 1.08 -17.15 4.00
N THR A 311 0.11 -16.25 4.16
CA THR A 311 0.13 -15.26 5.24
C THR A 311 -0.55 -15.83 6.48
N LEU A 312 0.17 -15.80 7.59
CA LEU A 312 -0.29 -16.23 8.92
C LEU A 312 -0.40 -15.01 9.83
N ASP A 313 -1.44 -14.98 10.67
CA ASP A 313 -1.52 -14.07 11.81
C ASP A 313 -0.91 -14.76 13.04
N ILE A 314 0.34 -14.42 13.37
CA ILE A 314 1.04 -14.95 14.56
C ILE A 314 1.07 -13.87 15.63
N GLY A 315 0.05 -13.87 16.49
CA GLY A 315 -0.05 -12.92 17.60
C GLY A 315 -0.35 -11.48 17.19
N GLY A 316 -1.02 -11.25 16.06
CA GLY A 316 -1.30 -9.95 15.47
C GLY A 316 -0.28 -9.53 14.40
N LEU A 317 0.76 -10.32 14.20
CA LEU A 317 1.80 -10.07 13.20
C LEU A 317 1.52 -10.83 11.91
N PRO A 318 1.53 -10.16 10.75
CA PRO A 318 1.52 -10.83 9.47
C PRO A 318 2.86 -11.53 9.28
N VAL A 319 2.83 -12.86 9.14
CA VAL A 319 4.01 -13.70 8.88
C VAL A 319 3.80 -14.44 7.58
N VAL A 320 4.64 -14.13 6.60
CA VAL A 320 4.60 -14.77 5.28
C VAL A 320 5.53 -15.97 5.30
N VAL A 321 4.94 -17.14 5.07
CA VAL A 321 5.67 -18.40 4.93
C VAL A 321 5.63 -18.80 3.47
N ALA A 322 6.77 -18.71 2.80
CA ALA A 322 6.92 -19.24 1.44
C ALA A 322 7.07 -20.76 1.48
N ASP A 323 6.51 -21.46 0.49
CA ASP A 323 6.71 -22.92 0.31
C ASP A 323 8.15 -23.23 -0.16
N THR A 324 9.10 -23.09 0.76
CA THR A 324 10.42 -23.72 0.71
C THR A 324 10.35 -25.20 1.03
N ALA A 325 9.19 -25.65 1.50
CA ALA A 325 8.95 -26.98 2.01
C ALA A 325 8.41 -27.93 0.92
N GLY A 326 8.53 -27.62 -0.38
CA GLY A 326 8.34 -28.59 -1.46
C GLY A 326 7.10 -29.48 -1.27
N LEU A 327 5.95 -28.89 -0.93
CA LEU A 327 4.73 -29.60 -0.53
C LEU A 327 3.95 -30.18 -1.74
N ARG A 328 4.67 -30.78 -2.69
CA ARG A 328 4.13 -31.81 -3.57
C ARG A 328 5.13 -32.94 -3.63
N GLU A 329 4.78 -34.08 -3.01
CA GLU A 329 5.49 -35.34 -3.19
C GLU A 329 5.68 -35.60 -4.69
N THR A 330 6.89 -35.42 -5.18
CA THR A 330 7.30 -35.90 -6.50
C THR A 330 8.67 -36.52 -6.36
N THR A 331 8.75 -37.78 -6.75
CA THR A 331 9.89 -38.66 -6.57
C THR A 331 11.10 -38.24 -7.43
N ASP A 332 12.27 -38.26 -6.78
CA ASP A 332 13.61 -38.57 -7.32
C ASP A 332 14.41 -37.59 -8.22
N VAL A 333 14.02 -36.32 -8.39
CA VAL A 333 14.95 -35.32 -8.99
C VAL A 333 14.88 -33.92 -8.33
N VAL A 334 14.03 -33.76 -7.30
CA VAL A 334 13.62 -32.46 -6.73
C VAL A 334 14.43 -32.06 -5.49
N GLU A 335 15.20 -32.97 -4.90
CA GLU A 335 15.88 -32.76 -3.61
C GLU A 335 17.02 -31.72 -3.64
N VAL A 336 17.85 -31.70 -4.70
CA VAL A 336 18.94 -30.71 -4.83
C VAL A 336 18.38 -29.30 -5.03
N ILE A 337 17.29 -29.19 -5.80
CA ILE A 337 16.55 -27.94 -6.00
C ILE A 337 15.90 -27.49 -4.68
N GLY A 338 15.42 -28.43 -3.86
CA GLY A 338 14.84 -28.16 -2.53
C GLY A 338 15.85 -27.59 -1.54
N VAL A 339 17.08 -28.12 -1.50
CA VAL A 339 18.15 -27.60 -0.60
C VAL A 339 18.58 -26.20 -1.02
N GLN A 340 18.85 -25.98 -2.32
CA GLN A 340 19.28 -24.67 -2.81
C GLN A 340 18.19 -23.59 -2.63
N ARG A 341 16.90 -23.95 -2.83
CA ARG A 341 15.75 -23.09 -2.52
C ARG A 341 15.60 -22.79 -1.03
N GLY A 342 15.87 -23.77 -0.16
CA GLY A 342 15.89 -23.58 1.28
C GLY A 342 16.95 -22.54 1.69
N ILE A 343 18.14 -22.62 1.11
CA ILE A 343 19.23 -21.65 1.36
C ILE A 343 18.85 -20.25 0.89
N GLU A 344 18.31 -20.11 -0.33
CA GLU A 344 17.89 -18.81 -0.87
C GLU A 344 16.76 -18.19 -0.03
N ALA A 345 15.83 -18.99 0.46
CA ALA A 345 14.77 -18.49 1.30
C ALA A 345 15.24 -18.07 2.68
N ILE A 346 16.19 -18.78 3.30
CA ILE A 346 16.82 -18.33 4.55
C ILE A 346 17.54 -16.99 4.33
N LYS A 347 18.23 -16.82 3.19
CA LYS A 347 18.91 -15.56 2.85
C LYS A 347 17.94 -14.39 2.65
N ASN A 348 16.75 -14.67 2.14
CA ASN A 348 15.73 -13.66 1.84
C ASN A 348 14.70 -13.47 2.96
N ALA A 349 14.80 -14.24 4.05
CA ALA A 349 13.86 -14.20 5.17
C ALA A 349 14.30 -13.19 6.24
N ASP A 350 13.32 -12.58 6.89
CA ASP A 350 13.54 -11.67 8.02
C ASP A 350 13.82 -12.48 9.32
N VAL A 351 13.29 -13.71 9.37
CA VAL A 351 13.42 -14.66 10.48
C VAL A 351 13.45 -16.09 9.93
N SER A 352 14.15 -17.00 10.61
CA SER A 352 14.14 -18.42 10.27
C SER A 352 13.71 -19.30 11.45
N LEU A 353 13.05 -20.42 11.16
CA LEU A 353 12.63 -21.42 12.13
C LEU A 353 13.22 -22.78 11.73
N CYS A 354 14.15 -23.25 12.55
CA CYS A 354 14.78 -24.56 12.42
C CYS A 354 13.93 -25.61 13.14
N VAL A 355 13.41 -26.58 12.40
CA VAL A 355 12.64 -27.70 12.94
C VAL A 355 13.54 -28.92 13.01
N LEU A 356 13.72 -29.46 14.21
CA LEU A 356 14.58 -30.62 14.47
C LEU A 356 13.79 -31.74 15.14
N PRO A 357 13.93 -33.00 14.70
CA PRO A 357 13.35 -34.13 15.42
C PRO A 357 14.11 -34.37 16.74
N LEU A 358 13.45 -34.16 17.87
CA LEU A 358 14.03 -34.26 19.21
C LEU A 358 14.74 -35.61 19.48
N PRO A 359 14.21 -36.77 19.07
CA PRO A 359 14.88 -38.07 19.29
C PRO A 359 16.25 -38.18 18.62
N ASP A 360 16.46 -37.48 17.50
CA ASP A 360 17.67 -37.63 16.70
C ASP A 360 18.79 -36.72 17.22
N VAL A 361 18.40 -35.54 17.73
CA VAL A 361 19.33 -34.49 18.19
C VAL A 361 19.61 -34.54 19.69
N LEU A 362 18.77 -35.18 20.50
CA LEU A 362 19.01 -35.31 21.93
C LEU A 362 20.09 -36.37 22.20
N LYS A 363 21.21 -35.95 22.80
CA LYS A 363 22.30 -36.84 23.20
C LYS A 363 22.53 -36.74 24.72
N SER A 364 22.97 -37.85 25.31
CA SER A 364 23.43 -37.90 26.69
C SER A 364 24.95 -37.93 26.72
N SER A 365 25.59 -37.09 27.55
CA SER A 365 27.02 -37.18 27.84
C SER A 365 27.31 -38.47 28.62
N GLU A 366 28.31 -39.25 28.21
CA GLU A 366 28.75 -40.44 28.97
C GLU A 366 29.40 -40.07 30.32
N SER A 367 29.83 -38.81 30.46
CA SER A 367 30.63 -38.30 31.59
C SER A 367 29.87 -37.38 32.55
N SER A 368 28.65 -36.96 32.22
CA SER A 368 27.80 -36.11 33.06
C SER A 368 26.33 -36.51 32.87
N SER A 369 25.51 -36.41 33.90
CA SER A 369 24.05 -36.65 33.83
C SER A 369 23.29 -35.62 32.98
N GLU A 370 24.02 -34.85 32.16
CA GLU A 370 23.50 -33.74 31.38
C GLU A 370 23.25 -34.20 29.94
N SER A 371 22.03 -33.94 29.48
CA SER A 371 21.65 -34.14 28.09
C SER A 371 21.88 -32.83 27.31
N TYR A 372 22.39 -32.95 26.09
CA TYR A 372 22.64 -31.81 25.20
C TYR A 372 22.00 -32.04 23.83
N ILE A 373 21.88 -30.96 23.06
CA ILE A 373 21.35 -31.00 21.70
C ILE A 373 22.50 -30.94 20.72
N ASP A 374 22.60 -31.97 19.88
CA ASP A 374 23.55 -32.11 18.79
C ASP A 374 22.87 -31.79 17.46
N VAL A 375 23.19 -30.62 16.89
CA VAL A 375 22.61 -30.16 15.63
C VAL A 375 23.46 -30.69 14.47
N PRO A 376 22.87 -31.35 13.45
CA PRO A 376 23.64 -31.84 12.30
C PRO A 376 24.45 -30.72 11.63
N SER A 377 25.68 -31.03 11.19
CA SER A 377 26.60 -30.07 10.55
C SER A 377 25.97 -29.27 9.43
N ASP A 378 25.23 -29.95 8.55
CA ASP A 378 24.61 -29.37 7.36
C ASP A 378 23.51 -28.34 7.73
N VAL A 379 22.90 -28.50 8.91
CA VAL A 379 21.89 -27.58 9.44
C VAL A 379 22.59 -26.45 10.21
N GLN A 380 23.67 -26.75 10.93
CA GLN A 380 24.44 -25.79 11.69
C GLN A 380 25.00 -24.67 10.81
N GLU A 381 25.40 -24.98 9.57
CA GLU A 381 25.83 -23.98 8.57
C GLU A 381 24.74 -23.00 8.14
N LEU A 382 23.46 -23.35 8.32
CA LEU A 382 22.30 -22.54 7.95
C LEU A 382 21.74 -21.70 9.11
N VAL A 383 22.19 -21.97 10.34
CA VAL A 383 21.75 -21.24 11.53
C VAL A 383 22.33 -19.83 11.51
N THR A 384 21.46 -18.83 11.65
CA THR A 384 21.83 -17.43 11.79
C THR A 384 21.51 -16.95 13.22
N PRO A 385 21.99 -15.75 13.62
CA PRO A 385 21.56 -15.13 14.89
C PRO A 385 20.05 -14.89 14.99
N ASP A 386 19.33 -15.04 13.89
CA ASP A 386 17.89 -14.80 13.73
C ASP A 386 17.08 -16.09 13.62
N THR A 387 17.72 -17.23 13.91
CA THR A 387 17.08 -18.54 13.91
C THR A 387 16.42 -18.86 15.25
N TYR A 388 15.15 -19.25 15.18
CA TYR A 388 14.40 -19.89 16.25
C TYR A 388 14.41 -21.41 16.08
N PHE A 389 14.20 -22.16 17.17
CA PHE A 389 14.24 -23.63 17.15
C PHE A 389 12.92 -24.26 17.62
N LEU A 390 12.46 -25.25 16.87
CA LEU A 390 11.37 -26.14 17.26
C LEU A 390 11.87 -27.59 17.31
N PHE A 391 11.92 -28.15 18.50
CA PHE A 391 12.22 -29.57 18.71
C PHE A 391 10.93 -30.38 18.62
N ASN A 392 10.66 -30.93 17.44
CA ASN A 392 9.46 -31.69 17.15
C ASN A 392 9.59 -33.17 17.59
N LYS A 393 8.47 -33.91 17.66
CA LYS A 393 8.38 -35.31 18.07
C LYS A 393 8.76 -35.53 19.54
N SER A 394 8.41 -34.59 20.41
CA SER A 394 8.66 -34.72 21.86
C SER A 394 7.98 -35.94 22.50
N ASP A 395 6.90 -36.45 21.89
CA ASP A 395 6.18 -37.65 22.32
C ASP A 395 7.01 -38.92 22.28
N LEU A 396 8.06 -38.96 21.45
CA LEU A 396 8.95 -40.11 21.30
C LEU A 396 10.07 -40.15 22.36
N VAL A 397 10.18 -39.11 23.19
CA VAL A 397 11.25 -39.00 24.18
C VAL A 397 10.66 -38.76 25.58
N LEU A 398 10.98 -39.65 26.51
CA LEU A 398 10.68 -39.47 27.93
C LEU A 398 11.77 -38.60 28.54
N VAL A 399 11.64 -37.27 28.56
CA VAL A 399 12.67 -36.40 29.15
C VAL A 399 12.18 -35.65 30.40
N PRO A 400 12.88 -35.77 31.54
CA PRO A 400 12.77 -34.83 32.64
C PRO A 400 13.54 -33.56 32.29
N ALA A 401 12.87 -32.41 32.28
CA ALA A 401 13.41 -31.04 32.27
C ALA A 401 14.86 -30.89 31.73
N VAL A 402 15.02 -30.81 30.41
CA VAL A 402 16.32 -30.55 29.79
C VAL A 402 16.73 -29.10 30.08
N GLN A 403 17.88 -28.90 30.73
CA GLN A 403 18.64 -27.66 30.58
C GLN A 403 19.31 -27.71 29.21
N THR A 404 18.59 -27.27 28.18
CA THR A 404 19.01 -27.34 26.78
C THR A 404 20.18 -26.39 26.53
N SER A 405 21.40 -26.90 26.71
CA SER A 405 22.58 -26.34 26.09
C SER A 405 22.77 -27.04 24.73
N ILE A 406 22.84 -26.28 23.65
CA ILE A 406 23.36 -26.78 22.35
C ILE A 406 24.88 -26.74 22.45
N SER A 407 25.53 -27.82 22.04
CA SER A 407 26.98 -27.79 21.92
C SER A 407 27.40 -26.82 20.80
N GLY A 408 28.15 -25.76 21.17
CA GLY A 408 28.90 -24.95 20.21
C GLY A 408 28.31 -23.60 19.77
N ILE A 409 26.99 -23.39 19.65
CA ILE A 409 26.46 -22.12 19.09
C ILE A 409 25.05 -21.76 19.67
N VAL A 410 24.90 -20.50 20.13
CA VAL A 410 23.66 -19.77 20.54
C VAL A 410 23.08 -20.03 21.94
N ASP A 411 22.84 -18.94 22.70
CA ASP A 411 21.97 -18.94 23.90
C ASP A 411 20.52 -19.18 23.49
N LEU A 412 19.98 -20.34 23.86
CA LEU A 412 18.62 -20.77 23.49
C LEU A 412 17.50 -20.14 24.33
N LYS A 413 17.85 -19.36 25.37
CA LYS A 413 16.85 -18.77 26.26
C LYS A 413 15.88 -17.88 25.47
N GLY A 414 14.60 -18.28 25.48
CA GLY A 414 13.51 -17.56 24.81
C GLY A 414 13.48 -17.72 23.28
N ARG A 415 14.27 -18.63 22.70
CA ARG A 415 14.34 -18.86 21.25
C ARG A 415 14.09 -20.31 20.82
N SER A 416 13.69 -21.17 21.75
CA SER A 416 13.47 -22.58 21.48
C SER A 416 12.27 -23.14 22.22
N TRP A 417 11.61 -24.11 21.58
CA TRP A 417 10.44 -24.82 22.11
C TRP A 417 10.49 -26.28 21.74
N SER A 418 9.88 -27.13 22.57
CA SER A 418 9.69 -28.55 22.29
C SER A 418 8.21 -28.83 22.12
N ALA A 419 7.83 -29.59 21.10
CA ALA A 419 6.44 -29.93 20.83
C ALA A 419 6.30 -31.27 20.10
N SER A 420 5.10 -31.82 20.10
CA SER A 420 4.70 -32.90 19.21
C SER A 420 3.58 -32.39 18.31
N LEU A 421 3.90 -32.17 17.03
CA LEU A 421 2.91 -31.77 16.04
C LEU A 421 1.88 -32.88 15.73
N ALA A 422 2.20 -34.14 16.07
CA ALA A 422 1.30 -35.28 15.88
C ALA A 422 0.23 -35.37 16.98
N THR A 423 0.62 -35.15 18.23
CA THR A 423 -0.32 -35.21 19.38
C THR A 423 -0.92 -33.85 19.73
N GLY A 424 -0.27 -32.76 19.30
CA GLY A 424 -0.60 -31.38 19.66
C GLY A 424 0.05 -30.89 20.95
N ASP A 425 0.79 -31.74 21.67
CA ASP A 425 1.46 -31.39 22.93
C ASP A 425 2.56 -30.34 22.71
N GLY A 426 2.69 -29.39 23.65
CA GLY A 426 3.65 -28.26 23.56
C GLY A 426 3.40 -27.24 22.44
N THR A 427 2.46 -27.49 21.51
CA THR A 427 2.24 -26.62 20.34
C THR A 427 1.69 -25.24 20.70
N HIS A 428 0.88 -25.13 21.77
CA HIS A 428 0.35 -23.85 22.24
C HIS A 428 1.44 -22.95 22.80
N GLU A 429 2.32 -23.51 23.63
CA GLU A 429 3.46 -22.81 24.23
C GLU A 429 4.45 -22.35 23.15
N PHE A 430 4.68 -23.21 22.14
CA PHE A 430 5.46 -22.84 20.95
C PHE A 430 4.87 -21.64 20.22
N VAL A 431 3.58 -21.65 19.86
CA VAL A 431 2.96 -20.55 19.10
C VAL A 431 2.97 -19.26 19.91
N GLN A 432 2.64 -19.31 21.21
CA GLN A 432 2.68 -18.13 22.08
C GLN A 432 4.09 -17.59 22.27
N GLY A 433 5.06 -18.48 22.47
CA GLY A 433 6.47 -18.10 22.61
C GLY A 433 7.03 -17.50 21.33
N LEU A 434 6.73 -18.09 20.17
CA LEU A 434 7.13 -17.57 18.87
C LEU A 434 6.50 -16.18 18.64
N ALA A 435 5.22 -16.01 18.93
CA ALA A 435 4.55 -14.72 18.83
C ALA A 435 5.21 -13.66 19.73
N ALA A 436 5.48 -13.97 21.00
CA ALA A 436 6.15 -13.06 21.92
C ALA A 436 7.57 -12.70 21.44
N ALA A 437 8.32 -13.67 20.95
CA ALA A 437 9.67 -13.45 20.47
C ALA A 437 9.70 -12.58 19.19
N LEU A 438 8.76 -12.80 18.26
CA LEU A 438 8.62 -11.97 17.07
C LEU A 438 8.20 -10.54 17.42
N LYS A 439 7.24 -10.38 18.34
CA LYS A 439 6.80 -9.05 18.81
C LYS A 439 7.91 -8.26 19.48
N GLN A 440 8.70 -8.92 20.33
CA GLN A 440 9.85 -8.31 20.98
C GLN A 440 10.91 -7.92 19.95
N ARG A 441 11.21 -8.80 18.98
CA ARG A 441 12.21 -8.56 17.94
C ARG A 441 11.85 -7.37 17.05
N PHE A 442 10.58 -7.26 16.69
CA PHE A 442 10.09 -6.22 15.79
C PHE A 442 9.44 -5.04 16.53
N ASN A 443 9.61 -4.93 17.85
CA ASN A 443 9.11 -3.84 18.69
C ASN A 443 7.62 -3.49 18.42
N ILE A 444 6.74 -4.50 18.39
CA ILE A 444 5.28 -4.31 18.20
C ILE A 444 4.54 -4.25 19.53
N ASP A 445 5.11 -4.81 20.59
CA ASP A 445 4.54 -4.67 21.93
C ASP A 445 4.74 -3.23 22.43
N GLY A 446 3.68 -2.44 22.29
CA GLY A 446 3.39 -1.30 23.15
C GLY A 446 3.00 -1.81 24.54
N SER A 447 3.95 -2.44 25.26
CA SER A 447 3.75 -2.89 26.65
C SER A 447 3.47 -1.74 27.61
N ASP A 448 3.49 -0.49 27.14
CA ASP A 448 2.79 0.61 27.75
C ASP A 448 1.44 0.79 27.06
N SER A 449 0.39 0.28 27.71
CA SER A 449 -1.02 0.49 27.38
C SER A 449 -1.48 1.97 27.44
N GLN A 450 -0.53 2.92 27.48
CA GLN A 450 -0.72 4.37 27.47
C GLN A 450 0.10 5.11 26.40
N THR A 451 1.09 4.50 25.76
CA THR A 451 1.76 5.10 24.60
C THR A 451 1.09 4.59 23.34
N LYS A 452 0.51 5.52 22.57
CA LYS A 452 0.08 5.24 21.20
C LYS A 452 1.23 4.52 20.51
N ILE A 453 0.99 3.32 19.97
CA ILE A 453 1.92 2.69 19.03
C ILE A 453 2.05 3.69 17.89
N HIS A 454 3.12 4.49 17.88
CA HIS A 454 3.36 5.44 16.81
C HIS A 454 3.54 4.63 15.54
N ALA A 455 2.59 4.76 14.62
CA ALA A 455 2.66 4.10 13.32
C ALA A 455 4.00 4.49 12.67
N PRO A 456 4.72 3.52 12.08
CA PRO A 456 5.99 3.82 11.42
C PRO A 456 5.72 4.78 10.25
N LEU A 457 6.48 5.87 10.22
CA LEU A 457 6.37 6.88 9.17
C LEU A 457 6.77 6.31 7.80
N VAL A 458 7.72 5.37 7.79
CA VAL A 458 8.27 4.73 6.59
C VAL A 458 7.68 3.33 6.43
N THR A 459 6.75 3.17 5.49
CA THR A 459 6.13 1.86 5.19
C THR A 459 6.53 1.29 3.83
N ARG A 460 7.18 2.12 2.99
CA ARG A 460 7.57 1.77 1.62
C ARG A 460 8.99 2.25 1.32
N ALA A 461 9.65 1.52 0.42
CA ALA A 461 10.97 1.91 -0.08
C ALA A 461 10.98 3.32 -0.70
N ARG A 462 9.91 3.75 -1.38
CA ARG A 462 9.85 5.11 -1.95
C ARG A 462 9.91 6.21 -0.87
N HIS A 463 9.23 6.00 0.26
CA HIS A 463 9.26 6.95 1.37
C HIS A 463 10.69 7.09 1.90
N ARG A 464 11.36 5.96 2.08
CA ARG A 464 12.76 5.88 2.51
C ARG A 464 13.69 6.64 1.57
N VAL A 465 13.61 6.38 0.26
CA VAL A 465 14.44 7.04 -0.75
C VAL A 465 14.27 8.57 -0.72
N HIS A 466 13.04 9.04 -0.57
CA HIS A 466 12.76 10.48 -0.50
C HIS A 466 13.25 11.11 0.81
N LEU A 467 13.09 10.44 1.95
CA LEU A 467 13.64 10.90 3.23
C LEU A 467 15.17 10.87 3.26
N GLU A 468 15.81 9.85 2.70
CA GLU A 468 17.27 9.77 2.55
C GLU A 468 17.78 10.91 1.65
N SER A 469 17.04 11.26 0.60
CA SER A 469 17.36 12.42 -0.25
C SER A 469 17.22 13.72 0.54
N ALA A 470 16.17 13.88 1.35
CA ALA A 470 16.00 15.03 2.22
C ALA A 470 17.15 15.16 3.24
N CYS A 471 17.61 14.05 3.83
CA CYS A 471 18.79 14.03 4.70
C CYS A 471 20.04 14.54 3.99
N LYS A 472 20.31 14.07 2.76
CA LYS A 472 21.48 14.53 1.98
C LYS A 472 21.46 16.03 1.72
N PHE A 473 20.31 16.59 1.36
CA PHE A 473 20.17 18.03 1.13
C PHE A 473 20.29 18.84 2.44
N LEU A 474 19.75 18.34 3.55
CA LEU A 474 19.95 18.97 4.87
C LEU A 474 21.41 18.91 5.33
N GLU A 475 22.10 17.80 5.08
CA GLU A 475 23.53 17.66 5.37
C GLU A 475 24.35 18.67 4.55
N ALA A 476 24.08 18.78 3.25
CA ALA A 476 24.71 19.77 2.38
C ALA A 476 24.49 21.20 2.88
N PHE A 477 23.24 21.56 3.25
CA PHE A 477 22.93 22.85 3.88
C PHE A 477 23.77 23.13 5.13
N LEU A 478 23.96 22.13 6.00
CA LEU A 478 24.69 22.30 7.26
C LEU A 478 26.21 22.49 7.05
N GLU A 479 26.76 22.03 5.92
CA GLU A 479 28.15 22.23 5.53
C GLU A 479 28.41 23.60 4.90
N LEU A 480 27.38 24.26 4.38
CA LEU A 480 27.51 25.55 3.69
C LEU A 480 27.69 26.71 4.68
N PRO A 481 28.66 27.60 4.43
CA PRO A 481 28.90 28.75 5.28
C PRO A 481 27.91 29.89 4.94
N PRO A 482 27.72 30.89 5.84
CA PRO A 482 26.75 31.97 5.63
C PRO A 482 26.96 32.79 4.34
N GLU A 483 28.18 32.84 3.83
CA GLU A 483 28.52 33.54 2.58
C GLU A 483 27.89 32.87 1.34
N GLU A 484 27.52 31.59 1.44
CA GLU A 484 26.90 30.81 0.35
C GLU A 484 25.37 30.68 0.53
N VAL A 485 24.74 31.68 1.17
CA VAL A 485 23.31 31.70 1.53
C VAL A 485 22.36 31.36 0.38
N VAL A 486 22.69 31.73 -0.86
CA VAL A 486 21.88 31.42 -2.06
C VAL A 486 21.86 29.92 -2.36
N ILE A 487 23.01 29.26 -2.23
CA ILE A 487 23.12 27.81 -2.42
C ILE A 487 22.44 27.11 -1.24
N ALA A 488 22.65 27.61 -0.02
CA ALA A 488 22.04 27.10 1.20
C ALA A 488 20.50 27.10 1.13
N ALA A 489 19.89 28.17 0.59
CA ALA A 489 18.45 28.23 0.34
C ALA A 489 17.99 27.17 -0.67
N GLU A 490 18.76 26.93 -1.73
CA GLU A 490 18.40 25.94 -2.75
C GLU A 490 18.47 24.50 -2.18
N GLU A 491 19.44 24.19 -1.32
CA GLU A 491 19.51 22.89 -0.62
C GLU A 491 18.28 22.66 0.27
N LEU A 492 17.85 23.66 1.04
CA LEU A 492 16.62 23.58 1.84
C LEU A 492 15.37 23.41 0.96
N ARG A 493 15.34 24.06 -0.22
CA ARG A 493 14.26 23.88 -1.20
C ARG A 493 14.23 22.45 -1.72
N TYR A 494 15.36 21.84 -2.06
CA TYR A 494 15.42 20.45 -2.48
C TYR A 494 15.02 19.48 -1.35
N ALA A 495 15.42 19.75 -0.11
CA ALA A 495 14.97 18.97 1.05
C ALA A 495 13.44 19.01 1.20
N ALA A 496 12.82 20.20 1.13
CA ALA A 496 11.37 20.36 1.23
C ALA A 496 10.63 19.68 0.07
N GLN A 497 11.18 19.74 -1.15
CA GLN A 497 10.62 19.03 -2.30
C GLN A 497 10.73 17.51 -2.16
N ALA A 498 11.84 17.00 -1.65
CA ALA A 498 12.03 15.57 -1.42
C ALA A 498 10.97 15.01 -0.45
N VAL A 499 10.70 15.71 0.66
CA VAL A 499 9.61 15.34 1.59
C VAL A 499 8.24 15.46 0.91
N GLY A 500 7.97 16.53 0.15
CA GLY A 500 6.69 16.73 -0.56
C GLY A 500 6.39 15.69 -1.65
N ARG A 501 7.41 15.03 -2.21
CA ARG A 501 7.22 13.89 -3.14
C ARG A 501 6.62 12.65 -2.43
N VAL A 502 6.75 12.56 -1.10
CA VAL A 502 6.17 11.44 -0.34
C VAL A 502 4.65 11.53 -0.30
N THR A 503 4.11 12.70 0.04
CA THR A 503 2.66 13.01 0.04
C THR A 503 2.11 13.14 -1.36
N GLY A 504 2.96 13.43 -2.34
CA GLY A 504 2.54 13.60 -3.73
C GLY A 504 2.09 15.02 -4.06
N ASP A 505 2.57 16.01 -3.32
CA ASP A 505 2.40 17.42 -3.70
C ASP A 505 3.24 17.79 -4.94
N ILE A 506 4.25 16.97 -5.27
CA ILE A 506 5.23 17.22 -6.34
C ILE A 506 5.55 15.92 -7.09
N GLY A 507 5.55 15.95 -8.42
CA GLY A 507 6.21 14.96 -9.29
C GLY A 507 5.69 13.53 -9.11
N VAL A 508 4.39 13.34 -9.20
CA VAL A 508 3.70 12.08 -8.89
C VAL A 508 3.53 11.18 -10.12
N GLU A 509 3.63 11.76 -11.31
CA GLU A 509 3.21 11.17 -12.58
C GLU A 509 3.81 9.78 -12.84
N ASP A 510 5.09 9.58 -12.51
CA ASP A 510 5.82 8.33 -12.78
C ASP A 510 5.45 7.19 -11.81
N VAL A 511 4.87 7.50 -10.65
CA VAL A 511 4.52 6.52 -9.60
C VAL A 511 3.05 6.09 -9.69
N LEU A 512 2.21 6.88 -10.35
CA LEU A 512 0.76 6.63 -10.43
C LEU A 512 0.45 5.31 -11.11
N ASP A 513 1.06 5.05 -12.25
CA ASP A 513 0.72 3.88 -13.06
C ASP A 513 1.11 2.59 -12.36
N SER A 514 2.21 2.54 -11.60
CA SER A 514 2.55 1.35 -10.81
C SER A 514 1.61 1.19 -9.62
N LEU A 515 1.29 2.29 -8.93
CA LEU A 515 0.48 2.23 -7.72
C LEU A 515 -0.96 1.80 -8.01
N PHE A 516 -1.59 2.32 -9.06
CA PHE A 516 -2.98 1.99 -9.38
C PHE A 516 -3.14 0.65 -10.12
N ARG A 517 -2.07 0.12 -10.72
CA ARG A 517 -2.07 -1.22 -11.31
C ARG A 517 -2.38 -2.32 -10.28
N ASP A 518 -1.95 -2.12 -9.03
CA ASP A 518 -2.15 -3.08 -7.95
C ASP A 518 -3.51 -2.95 -7.26
N PHE A 519 -4.37 -2.00 -7.68
CA PHE A 519 -5.72 -1.84 -7.15
C PHE A 519 -6.73 -2.70 -7.90
N CYS A 520 -7.75 -3.19 -7.18
CA CYS A 520 -8.91 -3.83 -7.79
C CYS A 520 -9.71 -2.85 -8.69
N ILE A 521 -10.30 -3.40 -9.75
CA ILE A 521 -11.29 -2.68 -10.56
C ILE A 521 -12.52 -2.35 -9.69
N GLY A 522 -12.96 -1.10 -9.70
CA GLY A 522 -14.12 -0.63 -8.91
C GLY A 522 -13.79 0.05 -7.60
N LYS A 523 -12.50 0.25 -7.32
CA LYS A 523 -11.99 1.15 -6.29
C LYS A 523 -11.05 2.20 -6.88
#